data_AF-A0A260WAI7-F1
#
_entry.id   AF-A0A260WAI7-F1
#
_cell.length_a   1.000
_cell.length_b   1.000
_cell.length_c   1.000
_cell.angle_alpha   90.00
_cell.angle_beta   90.00
_cell.angle_gamma   90.00
#
_symmetry.space_group_name_H-M   'P 1'
#
loop_
_entity.id
_entity.type
_entity.pdbx_description
1 polymer ?
#
loop_
_entity_poly.entity_id
_entity_poly.type
_entity_poly.pdbx_seq_one_letter_code
_entity_poly.pdbx_strand_id
1 'polypeptide(L)'
;MSLATAASDAWADVHRSYEHNGGGSPLARSCTRLRALNPDYPRMYAVAAMATEGKRRWWHLATGLEDGRVDSMLGRSLEDLGSMEAAAHQVATALVHAVVGRVAALVVLEGRAWDPGIDNLWIHMDSDGGIDWAGVGSPNLRVLPDDPLESTPGTVTLPCEEALLVWTAHRCITSLTAVLRSISARAPFDASTFWSLVGDSILGASTYIPVLANTFASDSARRGQALLDAFVAAGAPVRARPWPRTRLRAS
;
A
#
# COMPACT_ATOMS: atom_id res chain seq x y z
N MET A 1 -28.19 -16.91 17.50
CA MET A 1 -27.69 -16.91 16.11
C MET A 1 -26.36 -16.19 16.12
N SER A 2 -25.29 -16.89 15.71
CA SER A 2 -23.91 -16.44 15.94
C SER A 2 -23.49 -15.37 14.93
N LEU A 3 -22.83 -14.30 15.40
CA LEU A 3 -22.26 -13.23 14.56
C LEU A 3 -21.26 -13.76 13.50
N ALA A 4 -20.68 -14.94 13.74
CA ALA A 4 -19.81 -15.63 12.80
C ALA A 4 -20.54 -16.10 11.52
N THR A 5 -21.83 -16.44 11.62
CA THR A 5 -22.62 -16.95 10.49
C THR A 5 -23.06 -15.82 9.55
N ALA A 6 -23.39 -14.65 10.11
CA ALA A 6 -23.81 -13.49 9.33
C ALA A 6 -22.65 -12.85 8.54
N ALA A 7 -21.41 -12.91 9.06
CA ALA A 7 -20.23 -12.51 8.31
C ALA A 7 -20.00 -13.48 7.13
N SER A 8 -20.00 -14.79 7.39
CA SER A 8 -19.83 -15.85 6.37
C SER A 8 -20.79 -15.72 5.19
N ASP A 9 -22.07 -15.44 5.46
CA ASP A 9 -23.10 -15.36 4.41
C ASP A 9 -22.98 -14.08 3.56
N ALA A 10 -22.56 -12.96 4.14
CA ALA A 10 -22.27 -11.74 3.39
C ALA A 10 -21.05 -11.88 2.45
N TRP A 11 -20.09 -12.74 2.80
CA TRP A 11 -18.91 -13.02 1.96
C TRP A 11 -19.22 -13.97 0.79
N ALA A 12 -20.18 -14.88 0.95
CA ALA A 12 -20.62 -15.78 -0.11
C ALA A 12 -21.26 -15.00 -1.29
N ASP A 13 -21.98 -13.93 -1.02
CA ASP A 13 -22.58 -13.07 -2.04
C ASP A 13 -21.56 -12.18 -2.77
N VAL A 14 -20.48 -11.78 -2.09
CA VAL A 14 -19.36 -11.09 -2.73
C VAL A 14 -18.59 -12.04 -3.65
N HIS A 15 -18.41 -13.32 -3.31
CA HIS A 15 -17.78 -14.28 -4.24
C HIS A 15 -18.67 -14.59 -5.46
N ARG A 16 -19.98 -14.74 -5.28
CA ARG A 16 -20.90 -15.12 -6.35
C ARG A 16 -21.04 -14.06 -7.47
N SER A 17 -20.78 -12.80 -7.15
CA SER A 17 -20.83 -11.69 -8.13
C SER A 17 -19.57 -11.58 -9.01
N TYR A 18 -18.45 -12.19 -8.63
CA TYR A 18 -17.20 -12.17 -9.42
C TYR A 18 -17.08 -13.35 -10.40
N GLU A 19 -17.78 -14.47 -10.16
CA GLU A 19 -17.58 -15.71 -10.94
C GLU A 19 -18.33 -15.75 -12.28
N HIS A 20 -19.25 -14.82 -12.56
CA HIS A 20 -20.16 -14.93 -13.71
C HIS A 20 -19.68 -14.27 -15.02
N ASN A 21 -18.40 -13.89 -15.14
CA ASN A 21 -17.81 -13.49 -16.41
C ASN A 21 -16.37 -14.02 -16.51
N GLY A 22 -16.12 -14.92 -17.47
CA GLY A 22 -14.84 -15.60 -17.64
C GLY A 22 -13.65 -14.63 -17.74
N GLY A 23 -12.85 -14.60 -16.67
CA GLY A 23 -11.62 -13.81 -16.55
C GLY A 23 -11.86 -12.40 -16.02
N GLY A 24 -11.88 -12.23 -14.69
CA GLY A 24 -11.86 -10.90 -14.07
C GLY A 24 -10.70 -10.04 -14.62
N SER A 25 -10.81 -8.70 -14.49
CA SER A 25 -9.80 -7.76 -15.00
C SER A 25 -8.37 -8.15 -14.58
N PRO A 26 -7.33 -7.73 -15.32
CA PRO A 26 -5.94 -8.00 -14.95
C PRO A 26 -5.63 -7.73 -13.47
N LEU A 27 -6.09 -6.58 -12.96
CA LEU A 27 -5.98 -6.25 -11.54
C LEU A 27 -6.76 -7.22 -10.63
N ALA A 28 -7.99 -7.58 -10.98
CA ALA A 28 -8.78 -8.51 -10.19
C ALA A 28 -8.08 -9.87 -10.04
N ARG A 29 -7.45 -10.38 -11.10
CA ARG A 29 -6.67 -11.63 -11.07
C ARG A 29 -5.48 -11.55 -10.11
N SER A 30 -4.69 -10.48 -10.16
CA SER A 30 -3.59 -10.25 -9.21
C SER A 30 -4.12 -10.05 -7.77
N CYS A 31 -5.21 -9.30 -7.60
CA CYS A 31 -5.84 -9.11 -6.29
C CYS A 31 -6.38 -10.42 -5.69
N THR A 32 -6.88 -11.37 -6.49
CA THR A 32 -7.25 -12.70 -5.99
C THR A 32 -6.07 -13.41 -5.35
N ARG A 33 -4.89 -13.37 -5.99
CA ARG A 33 -3.66 -13.95 -5.42
C ARG A 33 -3.19 -13.20 -4.18
N LEU A 34 -3.23 -11.87 -4.19
CA LEU A 34 -2.87 -11.06 -3.02
C LEU A 34 -3.80 -11.29 -1.81
N ARG A 35 -5.10 -11.52 -2.04
CA ARG A 35 -6.04 -11.89 -0.96
C ARG A 35 -5.73 -13.26 -0.36
N ALA A 36 -5.29 -14.20 -1.20
CA ALA A 36 -4.96 -15.55 -0.76
C ALA A 36 -3.68 -15.62 0.11
N LEU A 37 -2.83 -14.59 0.10
CA LEU A 37 -1.63 -14.53 0.95
C LEU A 37 -1.94 -14.54 2.44
N ASN A 38 -3.08 -13.98 2.84
CA ASN A 38 -3.51 -13.96 4.23
C ASN A 38 -5.04 -14.05 4.29
N PRO A 39 -5.60 -15.27 4.42
CA PRO A 39 -7.06 -15.48 4.44
C PRO A 39 -7.78 -14.77 5.60
N ASP A 40 -7.09 -14.56 6.73
CA ASP A 40 -7.65 -13.84 7.88
C ASP A 40 -7.71 -12.32 7.62
N TYR A 41 -6.81 -11.81 6.76
CA TYR A 41 -6.71 -10.40 6.39
C TYR A 41 -6.58 -10.24 4.87
N PRO A 42 -7.60 -10.60 4.06
CA PRO A 42 -7.49 -10.66 2.60
C PRO A 42 -7.25 -9.26 2.00
N ARG A 43 -7.68 -8.21 2.69
CA ARG A 43 -7.46 -6.82 2.31
C ARG A 43 -6.06 -6.33 2.64
N MET A 44 -5.15 -7.09 3.24
CA MET A 44 -3.85 -6.59 3.69
C MET A 44 -2.97 -6.08 2.55
N TYR A 45 -2.99 -6.76 1.39
CA TYR A 45 -2.17 -6.40 0.23
C TYR A 45 -2.99 -6.06 -1.02
N ALA A 46 -4.16 -6.68 -1.20
CA ALA A 46 -5.03 -6.41 -2.35
C ALA A 46 -5.67 -5.02 -2.30
N VAL A 47 -5.95 -4.44 -3.47
CA VAL A 47 -6.64 -3.14 -3.62
C VAL A 47 -8.04 -3.31 -4.22
N ALA A 48 -8.92 -2.34 -3.95
CA ALA A 48 -10.21 -2.21 -4.61
C ALA A 48 -10.08 -1.51 -5.98
N ALA A 49 -10.89 -1.93 -6.96
CA ALA A 49 -11.08 -1.15 -8.19
C ALA A 49 -12.24 -0.17 -7.97
N MET A 50 -11.96 1.13 -7.96
CA MET A 50 -12.92 2.11 -7.44
C MET A 50 -14.15 2.29 -8.32
N ALA A 51 -14.16 1.85 -9.58
CA ALA A 51 -15.35 1.95 -10.43
C ALA A 51 -16.59 1.24 -9.84
N THR A 52 -16.41 0.23 -8.99
CA THR A 52 -17.49 -0.59 -8.43
C THR A 52 -17.78 -0.34 -6.95
N GLU A 53 -17.07 0.59 -6.31
CA GLU A 53 -17.13 0.81 -4.86
C GLU A 53 -18.00 2.01 -4.46
N GLY A 54 -18.91 1.82 -3.50
CA GLY A 54 -19.68 2.91 -2.89
C GLY A 54 -18.79 3.82 -2.03
N LYS A 55 -18.88 5.14 -2.20
CA LYS A 55 -17.85 6.09 -1.70
C LYS A 55 -17.97 6.55 -0.24
N ARG A 56 -18.94 6.07 0.54
CA ARG A 56 -19.25 6.61 1.87
C ARG A 56 -18.07 6.67 2.85
N ARG A 57 -17.17 5.69 2.82
CA ARG A 57 -15.98 5.59 3.70
C ARG A 57 -14.66 5.69 2.95
N TRP A 58 -14.75 6.02 1.67
CA TRP A 58 -13.58 6.20 0.82
C TRP A 58 -13.28 7.67 0.70
N TRP A 59 -12.00 8.01 0.70
CA TRP A 59 -11.54 9.33 0.32
C TRP A 59 -10.39 9.21 -0.67
N HIS A 60 -10.37 10.12 -1.63
CA HIS A 60 -9.31 10.20 -2.62
C HIS A 60 -8.08 10.82 -1.95
N LEU A 61 -6.91 10.22 -2.12
CA LEU A 61 -5.69 10.63 -1.41
C LEU A 61 -5.32 12.09 -1.71
N ALA A 62 -5.49 12.53 -2.95
CA ALA A 62 -5.13 13.89 -3.36
C ALA A 62 -5.92 14.98 -2.64
N THR A 63 -7.22 14.76 -2.36
CA THR A 63 -8.06 15.76 -1.69
C THR A 63 -8.15 15.53 -0.19
N GLY A 64 -8.23 14.27 0.25
CA GLY A 64 -8.48 13.96 1.66
C GLY A 64 -7.31 14.27 2.59
N LEU A 65 -6.08 14.42 2.08
CA LEU A 65 -4.93 14.86 2.88
C LEU A 65 -5.07 16.30 3.41
N GLU A 66 -5.91 17.12 2.76
CA GLU A 66 -6.18 18.51 3.15
C GLU A 66 -7.52 18.65 3.90
N ASP A 67 -8.48 17.73 3.68
CA ASP A 67 -9.84 17.77 4.22
C ASP A 67 -9.99 17.27 5.68
N GLY A 68 -8.96 17.42 6.52
CA GLY A 68 -9.03 17.06 7.94
C GLY A 68 -9.01 15.56 8.27
N ARG A 69 -8.83 14.67 7.26
CA ARG A 69 -8.78 13.22 7.47
C ARG A 69 -7.56 12.81 8.30
N VAL A 70 -6.41 13.41 8.01
CA VAL A 70 -5.17 13.14 8.76
C VAL A 70 -5.29 13.64 10.20
N ASP A 71 -5.92 14.79 10.44
CA ASP A 71 -6.20 15.29 11.80
C ASP A 71 -7.06 14.30 12.59
N SER A 72 -8.09 13.75 11.95
CA SER A 72 -8.98 12.77 12.58
C SER A 72 -8.24 11.48 12.94
N MET A 73 -7.37 11.00 12.05
CA MET A 73 -6.54 9.82 12.30
C MET A 73 -5.53 10.05 13.43
N LEU A 74 -4.87 11.22 13.45
CA LEU A 74 -3.93 11.60 14.50
C LEU A 74 -4.63 11.74 15.85
N GLY A 75 -5.80 12.39 15.88
CA GLY A 75 -6.60 12.57 17.09
C GLY A 75 -6.98 11.23 17.72
N ARG A 76 -7.50 10.30 16.91
CA ARG A 76 -7.83 8.96 17.40
C ARG A 76 -6.61 8.18 17.88
N SER A 77 -5.55 8.16 17.08
CA SER A 77 -4.33 7.45 17.44
C SER A 77 -3.67 8.03 18.71
N LEU A 78 -3.84 9.35 18.95
CA LEU A 78 -3.42 10.01 20.18
C LEU A 78 -4.25 9.56 21.39
N GLU A 79 -5.56 9.38 21.24
CA GLU A 79 -6.42 8.85 22.30
C GLU A 79 -5.97 7.45 22.74
N ASP A 80 -5.57 6.60 21.78
CA ASP A 80 -5.12 5.23 22.05
C ASP A 80 -3.70 5.17 22.65
N LEU A 81 -2.78 6.00 22.16
CA LEU A 81 -1.34 5.90 22.48
C LEU A 81 -0.85 6.91 23.52
N GLY A 82 -1.60 7.98 23.77
CA GLY A 82 -1.24 9.05 24.72
C GLY A 82 -0.01 9.88 24.32
N SER A 83 0.52 9.71 23.11
CA SER A 83 1.69 10.42 22.60
C SER A 83 1.51 10.82 21.14
N MET A 84 1.68 12.13 20.84
CA MET A 84 1.56 12.65 19.47
C MET A 84 2.65 12.09 18.55
N GLU A 85 3.85 11.81 19.08
CA GLU A 85 4.93 11.20 18.31
C GLU A 85 4.59 9.76 17.92
N ALA A 86 4.06 8.97 18.87
CA ALA A 86 3.61 7.61 18.60
C ALA A 86 2.41 7.59 17.64
N ALA A 87 1.49 8.53 17.80
CA ALA A 87 0.33 8.68 16.93
C ALA A 87 0.72 9.00 15.49
N ALA A 88 1.62 9.98 15.30
CA ALA A 88 2.15 10.32 13.99
C ALA A 88 2.89 9.13 13.35
N HIS A 89 3.62 8.34 14.14
CA HIS A 89 4.30 7.14 13.64
C HIS A 89 3.32 6.05 13.19
N GLN A 90 2.27 5.80 13.96
CA GLN A 90 1.23 4.83 13.61
C GLN A 90 0.47 5.25 12.34
N VAL A 91 0.04 6.51 12.25
CA VAL A 91 -0.64 7.08 11.08
C VAL A 91 0.26 7.04 9.85
N ALA A 92 1.54 7.43 9.99
CA ALA A 92 2.52 7.35 8.92
C ALA A 92 2.69 5.90 8.43
N THR A 93 2.83 4.94 9.34
CA THR A 93 2.99 3.53 9.00
C THR A 93 1.78 3.00 8.20
N ALA A 94 0.56 3.33 8.63
CA ALA A 94 -0.66 2.91 7.94
C ALA A 94 -0.75 3.50 6.52
N LEU A 95 -0.47 4.80 6.35
CA LEU A 95 -0.48 5.46 5.04
C LEU A 95 0.66 4.98 4.13
N VAL A 96 1.86 4.77 4.67
CA VAL A 96 2.99 4.17 3.94
C VAL A 96 2.60 2.78 3.42
N HIS A 97 2.02 1.93 4.27
CA HIS A 97 1.55 0.61 3.85
C HIS A 97 0.47 0.70 2.76
N ALA A 98 -0.49 1.60 2.92
CA ALA A 98 -1.55 1.84 1.94
C ALA A 98 -1.01 2.25 0.55
N VAL A 99 0.12 2.95 0.51
CA VAL A 99 0.78 3.36 -0.74
C VAL A 99 1.75 2.29 -1.24
N VAL A 100 2.87 2.09 -0.54
CA VAL A 100 4.00 1.30 -1.06
C VAL A 100 3.94 -0.16 -0.63
N GLY A 101 3.51 -0.47 0.60
CA GLY A 101 3.53 -1.85 1.10
C GLY A 101 2.68 -2.78 0.24
N ARG A 102 1.51 -2.30 -0.20
CA ARG A 102 0.60 -3.04 -1.08
C ARG A 102 1.16 -3.25 -2.48
N VAL A 103 1.65 -2.19 -3.14
CA VAL A 103 2.18 -2.32 -4.51
C VAL A 103 3.50 -3.09 -4.52
N ALA A 104 4.34 -2.92 -3.48
CA ALA A 104 5.56 -3.70 -3.29
C ALA A 104 5.25 -5.19 -3.20
N ALA A 105 4.17 -5.59 -2.49
CA ALA A 105 3.73 -6.98 -2.45
C ALA A 105 3.43 -7.54 -3.85
N LEU A 106 2.80 -6.78 -4.74
CA LEU A 106 2.57 -7.21 -6.13
C LEU A 106 3.87 -7.26 -6.94
N VAL A 107 4.74 -6.25 -6.78
CA VAL A 107 6.03 -6.20 -7.48
C VAL A 107 6.87 -7.42 -7.14
N VAL A 108 7.03 -7.75 -5.86
CA VAL A 108 7.89 -8.86 -5.44
C VAL A 108 7.28 -10.22 -5.77
N LEU A 109 5.94 -10.33 -5.78
CA LEU A 109 5.23 -11.57 -6.08
C LEU A 109 5.17 -11.85 -7.59
N GLU A 110 4.78 -10.87 -8.39
CA GLU A 110 4.42 -11.08 -9.79
C GLU A 110 5.28 -10.27 -10.78
N GLY A 111 6.12 -9.33 -10.33
CA GLY A 111 6.80 -8.40 -11.24
C GLY A 111 5.80 -7.48 -11.95
N ARG A 112 4.74 -7.07 -11.25
CA ARG A 112 3.67 -6.20 -11.75
C ARG A 112 3.42 -5.05 -10.78
N ALA A 113 2.83 -3.97 -11.26
CA ALA A 113 2.44 -2.85 -10.41
C ALA A 113 1.13 -2.21 -10.90
N TRP A 114 0.17 -1.93 -10.01
CA TRP A 114 -0.81 -0.87 -10.29
C TRP A 114 -0.16 0.49 -10.08
N ASP A 115 -0.88 1.57 -10.37
CA ASP A 115 -0.39 2.93 -10.15
C ASP A 115 -0.63 3.40 -8.71
N PRO A 116 0.42 3.56 -7.87
CA PRO A 116 0.33 4.05 -6.50
C PRO A 116 0.40 5.59 -6.42
N GLY A 117 0.24 6.29 -7.54
CA GLY A 117 0.28 7.76 -7.60
C GLY A 117 -0.89 8.43 -6.86
N ILE A 118 -0.65 9.66 -6.44
CA ILE A 118 -1.57 10.42 -5.56
C ILE A 118 -2.95 10.65 -6.17
N ASP A 119 -2.98 10.83 -7.49
CA ASP A 119 -4.16 10.99 -8.33
C ASP A 119 -4.94 9.69 -8.54
N ASN A 120 -4.34 8.54 -8.25
CA ASN A 120 -4.97 7.23 -8.44
C ASN A 120 -5.43 6.57 -7.14
N LEU A 121 -4.86 6.94 -5.99
CA LEU A 121 -5.09 6.27 -4.73
C LEU A 121 -6.34 6.74 -3.98
N TRP A 122 -7.03 5.77 -3.40
CA TRP A 122 -8.13 5.97 -2.47
C TRP A 122 -7.86 5.20 -1.18
N ILE A 123 -8.28 5.79 -0.06
CA ILE A 123 -8.13 5.22 1.26
C ILE A 123 -9.52 4.90 1.81
N HIS A 124 -9.70 3.69 2.31
CA HIS A 124 -10.91 3.31 3.02
C HIS A 124 -10.64 3.39 4.53
N MET A 125 -11.62 3.91 5.25
CA MET A 125 -11.59 3.96 6.71
C MET A 125 -12.55 2.90 7.27
N ASP A 126 -12.13 2.16 8.29
CA ASP A 126 -13.05 1.32 9.06
C ASP A 126 -13.97 2.17 9.96
N SER A 127 -14.87 1.49 10.70
CA SER A 127 -15.69 2.15 11.72
C SER A 127 -14.86 2.79 12.83
N ASP A 128 -13.64 2.30 12.97
CA ASP A 128 -12.68 2.69 13.97
C ASP A 128 -11.70 3.75 13.44
N GLY A 129 -12.05 4.49 12.38
CA GLY A 129 -11.21 5.59 11.90
C GLY A 129 -9.76 5.20 11.57
N GLY A 130 -9.47 3.91 11.43
CA GLY A 130 -8.22 3.35 10.97
C GLY A 130 -8.30 3.04 9.48
N ILE A 131 -7.14 2.88 8.85
CA ILE A 131 -7.06 2.45 7.45
C ILE A 131 -7.12 0.93 7.41
N ASP A 132 -8.21 0.36 6.90
CA ASP A 132 -8.36 -1.09 6.70
C ASP A 132 -8.17 -1.51 5.23
N TRP A 133 -8.25 -0.56 4.28
CA TRP A 133 -8.11 -0.87 2.86
C TRP A 133 -7.65 0.31 1.99
N ALA A 134 -7.26 0.00 0.76
CA ALA A 134 -6.87 0.95 -0.26
C ALA A 134 -7.48 0.58 -1.61
N GLY A 135 -7.65 1.57 -2.47
CA GLY A 135 -8.30 1.43 -3.77
C GLY A 135 -7.57 2.24 -4.84
N VAL A 136 -7.79 1.85 -6.09
CA VAL A 136 -7.24 2.51 -7.27
C VAL A 136 -8.36 2.98 -8.18
N GLY A 137 -8.27 4.22 -8.66
CA GLY A 137 -9.21 4.82 -9.61
C GLY A 137 -9.13 4.14 -10.98
N SER A 138 -7.95 4.16 -11.57
CA SER A 138 -7.56 3.42 -12.76
C SER A 138 -6.98 2.06 -12.36
N PRO A 139 -7.61 0.95 -12.77
CA PRO A 139 -7.16 -0.39 -12.42
C PRO A 139 -6.07 -0.93 -13.37
N ASN A 140 -5.40 -0.08 -14.14
CA ASN A 140 -4.43 -0.51 -15.15
C ASN A 140 -3.14 -1.05 -14.51
N LEU A 141 -2.79 -2.30 -14.83
CA LEU A 141 -1.55 -2.92 -14.37
C LEU A 141 -0.38 -2.64 -15.32
N ARG A 142 0.79 -2.40 -14.75
CA ARG A 142 2.07 -2.41 -15.46
C ARG A 142 2.61 -3.82 -15.39
N VAL A 143 2.96 -4.36 -16.54
CA VAL A 143 3.44 -5.73 -16.74
C VAL A 143 4.74 -5.70 -17.53
N LEU A 144 5.46 -6.82 -17.55
CA LEU A 144 6.71 -6.99 -18.29
C LEU A 144 6.46 -7.66 -19.65
N PRO A 145 7.41 -7.62 -20.60
CA PRO A 145 7.35 -8.45 -21.78
C PRO A 145 7.27 -9.93 -21.38
N ASP A 146 6.57 -10.73 -22.17
CA ASP A 146 6.30 -12.16 -21.94
C ASP A 146 5.41 -12.46 -20.71
N ASP A 147 4.89 -11.43 -20.03
CA ASP A 147 3.88 -11.64 -18.99
C ASP A 147 2.59 -12.21 -19.62
N PRO A 148 1.92 -13.21 -19.01
CA PRO A 148 0.68 -13.76 -19.55
C PRO A 148 -0.48 -12.76 -19.73
N LEU A 149 -0.37 -11.56 -19.16
CA LEU A 149 -1.31 -10.45 -19.30
C LEU A 149 -0.86 -9.39 -20.30
N GLU A 150 0.28 -9.59 -20.97
CA GLU A 150 0.76 -8.73 -22.03
C GLU A 150 -0.34 -8.55 -23.10
N SER A 151 -0.52 -7.33 -23.58
CA SER A 151 -1.55 -6.95 -24.56
C SER A 151 -3.01 -7.20 -24.14
N THR A 152 -3.27 -7.61 -22.88
CA THR A 152 -4.63 -7.72 -22.35
C THR A 152 -5.19 -6.33 -22.04
N PRO A 153 -6.46 -6.01 -22.39
CA PRO A 153 -7.07 -4.75 -21.99
C PRO A 153 -6.97 -4.49 -20.48
N GLY A 154 -6.53 -3.28 -20.12
CA GLY A 154 -6.24 -2.93 -18.73
C GLY A 154 -4.80 -3.24 -18.27
N THR A 155 -3.90 -3.54 -19.20
CA THR A 155 -2.45 -3.58 -18.94
C THR A 155 -1.68 -2.54 -19.77
N VAL A 156 -0.49 -2.19 -19.27
CA VAL A 156 0.50 -1.36 -19.92
C VAL A 156 1.84 -2.12 -19.83
N THR A 157 2.38 -2.53 -20.97
CA THR A 157 3.66 -3.25 -21.00
C THR A 157 4.80 -2.24 -20.86
N LEU A 158 5.67 -2.44 -19.87
CA LEU A 158 6.91 -1.70 -19.71
C LEU A 158 8.07 -2.46 -20.36
N PRO A 159 9.13 -1.78 -20.84
CA PRO A 159 10.16 -2.42 -21.67
C PRO A 159 11.04 -3.41 -20.90
N CYS A 160 11.19 -3.24 -19.59
CA CYS A 160 12.01 -4.10 -18.73
C CYS A 160 11.63 -3.94 -17.25
N GLU A 161 12.17 -4.82 -16.41
CA GLU A 161 11.91 -4.77 -14.96
C GLU A 161 12.47 -3.50 -14.31
N GLU A 162 13.62 -2.99 -14.78
CA GLU A 162 14.17 -1.71 -14.29
C GLU A 162 13.17 -0.56 -14.54
N ALA A 163 12.57 -0.50 -15.73
CA ALA A 163 11.56 0.51 -16.05
C ALA A 163 10.32 0.38 -15.14
N LEU A 164 9.89 -0.84 -14.80
CA LEU A 164 8.81 -1.08 -13.85
C LEU A 164 9.14 -0.54 -12.45
N LEU A 165 10.35 -0.81 -11.96
CA LEU A 165 10.80 -0.42 -10.62
C LEU A 165 10.96 1.11 -10.52
N VAL A 166 11.61 1.72 -11.51
CA VAL A 166 11.77 3.19 -11.61
C VAL A 166 10.41 3.87 -11.67
N TRP A 167 9.52 3.40 -12.55
CA TRP A 167 8.16 3.93 -12.65
C TRP A 167 7.40 3.80 -11.33
N THR A 168 7.43 2.62 -10.70
CA THR A 168 6.74 2.37 -9.42
C THR A 168 7.27 3.29 -8.32
N ALA A 169 8.60 3.45 -8.20
CA ALA A 169 9.22 4.34 -7.22
C ALA A 169 8.77 5.79 -7.41
N HIS A 170 8.83 6.32 -8.65
CA HIS A 170 8.40 7.68 -8.93
C HIS A 170 6.91 7.90 -8.61
N ARG A 171 6.04 6.94 -8.94
CA ARG A 171 4.61 7.05 -8.61
C ARG A 171 4.35 7.00 -7.11
N CYS A 172 5.01 6.10 -6.38
CA CYS A 172 4.95 6.06 -4.91
C CYS A 172 5.41 7.38 -4.30
N ILE A 173 6.51 7.96 -4.79
CA ILE A 173 7.07 9.22 -4.27
C ILE A 173 6.06 10.37 -4.35
N THR A 174 5.20 10.42 -5.38
CA THR A 174 4.16 11.46 -5.47
C THR A 174 3.19 11.42 -4.27
N SER A 175 2.71 10.22 -3.91
CA SER A 175 1.81 9.99 -2.78
C SER A 175 2.52 10.16 -1.44
N LEU A 176 3.70 9.53 -1.29
CA LEU A 176 4.47 9.51 -0.06
C LEU A 176 4.95 10.90 0.35
N THR A 177 5.33 11.75 -0.61
CA THR A 177 5.73 13.13 -0.33
C THR A 177 4.56 13.96 0.19
N ALA A 178 3.37 13.78 -0.38
CA ALA A 178 2.16 14.47 0.09
C ALA A 178 1.74 13.99 1.49
N VAL A 179 1.80 12.68 1.74
CA VAL A 179 1.56 12.09 3.06
C VAL A 179 2.53 12.67 4.09
N LEU A 180 3.84 12.65 3.80
CA LEU A 180 4.86 13.21 4.69
C LEU A 180 4.58 14.68 5.01
N ARG A 181 4.28 15.49 3.99
CA ARG A 181 3.94 16.90 4.16
C ARG A 181 2.72 17.08 5.05
N SER A 182 1.66 16.30 4.81
CA SER A 182 0.40 16.41 5.55
C SER A 182 0.58 16.05 7.04
N ILE A 183 1.35 15.01 7.34
CA ILE A 183 1.67 14.62 8.72
C ILE A 183 2.59 15.65 9.39
N SER A 184 3.66 16.06 8.71
CA SER A 184 4.65 17.01 9.26
C SER A 184 4.06 18.39 9.53
N ALA A 185 2.97 18.75 8.85
CA ALA A 185 2.23 19.99 9.13
C ALA A 185 1.42 19.94 10.43
N ARG A 186 1.18 18.74 10.99
CA ARG A 186 0.25 18.51 12.12
C ARG A 186 0.92 17.93 13.35
N ALA A 187 2.03 17.23 13.17
CA ALA A 187 2.77 16.59 14.25
C ALA A 187 4.28 16.73 14.03
N PRO A 188 5.08 16.77 15.11
CA PRO A 188 6.53 16.72 14.99
C PRO A 188 6.93 15.34 14.44
N PHE A 189 7.19 15.27 13.14
CA PHE A 189 7.54 14.04 12.46
C PHE A 189 8.77 14.25 11.58
N ASP A 190 9.79 13.41 11.79
CA ASP A 190 11.05 13.51 11.09
C ASP A 190 10.97 12.83 9.71
N ALA A 191 11.44 13.52 8.68
CA ALA A 191 11.45 13.02 7.32
C ALA A 191 12.32 11.76 7.17
N SER A 192 13.44 11.66 7.89
CA SER A 192 14.30 10.48 7.82
C SER A 192 13.59 9.24 8.38
N THR A 193 12.83 9.42 9.46
CA THR A 193 11.97 8.40 10.07
C THR A 193 10.86 7.97 9.10
N PHE A 194 10.20 8.91 8.42
CA PHE A 194 9.19 8.58 7.41
C PHE A 194 9.75 7.74 6.26
N TRP A 195 10.90 8.12 5.70
CA TRP A 195 11.52 7.35 4.62
C TRP A 195 12.07 6.00 5.10
N SER A 196 12.48 5.89 6.36
CA SER A 196 12.81 4.59 6.97
C SER A 196 11.59 3.66 6.99
N LEU A 197 10.40 4.16 7.34
CA LEU A 197 9.16 3.37 7.28
C LEU A 197 8.83 2.88 5.87
N VAL A 198 9.10 3.70 4.84
CA VAL A 198 8.95 3.31 3.43
C VAL A 198 9.91 2.14 3.12
N GLY A 199 11.17 2.25 3.54
CA GLY A 199 12.16 1.20 3.39
C GLY A 199 11.77 -0.10 4.09
N ASP A 200 11.35 0.00 5.35
CA ASP A 200 10.91 -1.14 6.17
C ASP A 200 9.67 -1.82 5.57
N SER A 201 8.74 -1.05 4.99
CA SER A 201 7.56 -1.58 4.30
C SER A 201 7.94 -2.41 3.06
N ILE A 202 8.88 -1.92 2.25
CA ILE A 202 9.38 -2.65 1.07
C ILE A 202 10.16 -3.91 1.50
N LEU A 203 11.02 -3.78 2.51
CA LEU A 203 11.79 -4.91 3.04
C LEU A 203 10.85 -5.99 3.59
N GLY A 204 9.85 -5.58 4.39
CA GLY A 204 8.83 -6.48 4.92
C GLY A 204 8.08 -7.21 3.81
N ALA A 205 7.63 -6.52 2.76
CA ALA A 205 7.01 -7.19 1.61
C ALA A 205 7.96 -8.22 0.98
N SER A 206 9.23 -7.86 0.80
CA SER A 206 10.24 -8.71 0.16
C SER A 206 10.57 -9.97 0.96
N THR A 207 10.42 -9.93 2.29
CA THR A 207 10.68 -11.07 3.18
C THR A 207 9.44 -11.91 3.46
N TYR A 208 8.28 -11.28 3.68
CA TYR A 208 7.07 -11.98 4.12
C TYR A 208 6.25 -12.53 2.96
N ILE A 209 6.14 -11.81 1.84
CA ILE A 209 5.30 -12.24 0.71
C ILE A 209 5.74 -13.59 0.13
N PRO A 210 7.04 -13.90 -0.03
CA PRO A 210 7.45 -15.20 -0.57
C PRO A 210 7.06 -16.36 0.35
N VAL A 211 7.17 -16.14 1.67
CA VAL A 211 6.76 -17.10 2.70
C VAL A 211 5.25 -17.33 2.63
N LEU A 212 4.46 -16.25 2.59
CA LEU A 212 3.00 -16.32 2.49
C LEU A 212 2.52 -16.96 1.17
N ALA A 213 3.25 -16.73 0.08
CA ALA A 213 2.95 -17.29 -1.23
C ALA A 213 3.49 -18.71 -1.45
N ASN A 214 4.30 -19.24 -0.51
CA ASN A 214 5.04 -20.49 -0.66
C ASN A 214 5.89 -20.51 -1.96
N THR A 215 6.65 -19.44 -2.20
CA THR A 215 7.49 -19.24 -3.40
C THR A 215 8.96 -19.04 -3.04
N PHE A 216 9.84 -19.06 -4.05
CA PHE A 216 11.28 -18.86 -3.86
C PHE A 216 11.61 -17.41 -3.48
N ALA A 217 12.28 -17.23 -2.33
CA ALA A 217 12.59 -15.91 -1.80
C ALA A 217 13.63 -15.11 -2.62
N SER A 218 14.40 -15.74 -3.51
CA SER A 218 15.50 -15.08 -4.24
C SER A 218 15.01 -13.99 -5.19
N ASP A 219 13.96 -14.25 -5.98
CA ASP A 219 13.45 -13.28 -6.94
C ASP A 219 12.75 -12.11 -6.24
N SER A 220 11.99 -12.40 -5.19
CA SER A 220 11.32 -11.38 -4.39
C SER A 220 12.31 -10.51 -3.62
N ALA A 221 13.38 -11.09 -3.06
CA ALA A 221 14.46 -10.33 -2.43
C ALA A 221 15.19 -9.45 -3.45
N ARG A 222 15.50 -9.98 -4.64
CA ARG A 222 16.13 -9.22 -5.74
C ARG A 222 15.28 -8.03 -6.18
N ARG A 223 13.97 -8.25 -6.41
CA ARG A 223 13.03 -7.17 -6.78
C ARG A 223 12.85 -6.15 -5.66
N GLY A 224 12.77 -6.59 -4.41
CA GLY A 224 12.71 -5.73 -3.25
C GLY A 224 13.91 -4.79 -3.13
N GLN A 225 15.10 -5.37 -3.25
CA GLN A 225 16.36 -4.65 -3.25
C GLN A 225 16.43 -3.64 -4.40
N ALA A 226 16.08 -4.07 -5.62
CA ALA A 226 16.07 -3.20 -6.79
C ALA A 226 15.01 -2.08 -6.70
N LEU A 227 13.87 -2.32 -6.04
CA LEU A 227 12.89 -1.27 -5.74
C LEU A 227 13.47 -0.25 -4.76
N LEU A 228 14.15 -0.68 -3.69
CA LEU A 228 14.85 0.22 -2.77
C LEU A 228 15.91 1.06 -3.50
N ASP A 229 16.68 0.44 -4.41
CA ASP A 229 17.66 1.14 -5.24
C ASP A 229 16.98 2.19 -6.14
N ALA A 230 15.82 1.88 -6.73
CA ALA A 230 15.04 2.83 -7.53
C ALA A 230 14.56 4.04 -6.71
N PHE A 231 14.12 3.84 -5.46
CA PHE A 231 13.78 4.95 -4.56
C PHE A 231 15.00 5.83 -4.25
N VAL A 232 16.15 5.22 -3.94
CA VAL A 232 17.40 5.96 -3.67
C VAL A 232 17.85 6.76 -4.90
N ALA A 233 17.81 6.15 -6.08
CA ALA A 233 18.15 6.81 -7.34
C ALA A 233 17.21 7.97 -7.66
N ALA A 234 15.93 7.87 -7.27
CA ALA A 234 14.95 8.95 -7.37
C ALA A 234 15.08 10.02 -6.26
N GLY A 235 16.09 9.91 -5.39
CA GLY A 235 16.39 10.89 -4.33
C GLY A 235 15.63 10.70 -3.01
N ALA A 236 14.89 9.59 -2.86
CA ALA A 236 14.20 9.28 -1.61
C ALA A 236 15.11 8.46 -0.67
N PRO A 237 15.43 8.96 0.54
CA PRO A 237 16.41 8.33 1.42
C PRO A 237 15.80 7.15 2.22
N VAL A 238 15.28 6.13 1.53
CA VAL A 238 14.61 4.96 2.13
C VAL A 238 15.52 4.04 2.95
N ARG A 239 16.83 4.31 2.92
CA ARG A 239 17.85 3.62 3.73
C ARG A 239 18.35 4.47 4.89
N ALA A 240 17.79 5.66 5.09
CA ALA A 240 18.09 6.45 6.26
C ALA A 240 17.81 5.61 7.52
N ARG A 241 18.60 5.84 8.55
CA ARG A 241 18.30 5.36 9.90
C ARG A 241 18.00 6.60 10.74
N PRO A 242 16.93 6.61 11.53
CA PRO A 242 16.69 7.71 12.46
C PRO A 242 17.92 7.87 13.34
N TRP A 243 18.45 9.09 13.43
CA TRP A 243 19.56 9.35 14.34
C TRP A 243 19.11 9.05 15.78
N PRO A 244 19.88 8.30 16.59
CA PRO A 244 19.53 8.08 17.99
C PRO A 244 19.41 9.45 18.68
N ARG A 245 18.22 9.84 19.12
CA ARG A 245 18.06 11.04 19.94
C ARG A 245 18.75 10.75 21.27
N THR A 246 19.99 11.20 21.41
CA THR A 246 20.74 11.14 22.65
C THR A 246 19.89 11.83 23.72
N ARG A 247 19.39 11.07 24.69
CA ARG A 247 18.81 11.67 25.90
C ARG A 247 19.95 12.41 26.59
N LEU A 248 20.04 13.71 26.35
CA LEU A 248 20.79 14.61 27.23
C LEU A 248 20.10 14.50 28.59
N ARG A 249 20.65 13.65 29.46
CA ARG A 249 20.33 13.67 30.88
C ARG A 249 20.73 15.05 31.38
N ALA A 250 19.75 15.88 31.73
CA ALA A 250 20.01 17.06 32.53
C ALA A 250 20.69 16.59 33.82
N SER A 251 21.86 17.18 34.10
CA SER A 251 22.59 17.07 35.36
C SER A 251 22.15 18.20 36.27
#